data_AF-A0A9X3MFT5-F1
#
_entry.id   AF-A0A9X3MFT5-F1
#
_cell.length_a   1.000
_cell.length_b   1.000
_cell.length_c   1.000
_cell.angle_alpha   90.00
_cell.angle_beta   90.00
_cell.angle_gamma   90.00
#
_symmetry.space_group_name_H-M   'P 1'
#
loop_
_entity.id
_entity.type
_entity.pdbx_description
1 polymer ?
#
loop_
_entity_poly.entity_id
_entity_poly.type
_entity_poly.pdbx_seq_one_letter_code
_entity_poly.pdbx_strand_id
1 'polypeptide(L)'
;MIGYEEMAISGYLGWLLAVLLVYPFAYVGIHIGVFDIKIRTKVSRYFNRFILALIAFLLIMHLQTEVVYGKYFLGLWEAQQ
;
A
#
# COMPACT_ATOMS: atom_id res chain seq x y z
N MET A 1 -26.26 -0.04 -21.41
CA MET A 1 -25.64 -0.95 -20.43
C MET A 1 -24.47 -0.18 -19.84
N ILE A 2 -24.69 0.49 -18.70
CA ILE A 2 -23.64 1.23 -18.00
C ILE A 2 -22.70 0.15 -17.46
N GLY A 3 -21.59 -0.03 -18.16
CA GLY A 3 -20.63 -1.09 -17.91
C GLY A 3 -20.11 -0.96 -16.49
N TYR A 4 -20.21 -2.06 -15.74
CA TYR A 4 -19.43 -2.28 -14.54
C TYR A 4 -17.96 -2.30 -14.95
N GLU A 5 -17.34 -1.14 -15.14
CA GLU A 5 -15.90 -1.08 -15.00
C GLU A 5 -15.63 -1.36 -13.54
N GLU A 6 -15.08 -2.54 -13.26
CA GLU A 6 -14.65 -2.90 -11.93
C GLU A 6 -13.86 -1.71 -11.37
N MET A 7 -14.37 -1.10 -10.30
CA MET A 7 -13.49 -0.52 -9.28
C MET A 7 -12.74 -1.70 -8.65
N ALA A 8 -11.93 -2.37 -9.46
CA ALA A 8 -11.05 -3.42 -9.06
C ALA A 8 -10.14 -2.77 -8.03
N ILE A 9 -10.17 -3.32 -6.82
CA ILE A 9 -9.25 -2.98 -5.74
C ILE A 9 -7.92 -2.59 -6.37
N SER A 10 -7.49 -1.32 -6.23
CA SER A 10 -6.32 -0.92 -7.00
C SER A 10 -5.19 -1.85 -6.58
N GLY A 11 -4.38 -2.34 -7.53
CA GLY A 11 -3.33 -3.32 -7.20
C GLY A 11 -2.44 -2.84 -6.05
N TYR A 12 -2.28 -1.51 -5.92
CA TYR A 12 -1.61 -0.86 -4.81
C TYR A 12 -2.28 -1.08 -3.44
N LEU A 13 -3.62 -1.06 -3.36
CA LEU A 13 -4.36 -1.40 -2.14
C LEU A 13 -4.18 -2.87 -1.77
N GLY A 14 -4.20 -3.78 -2.75
CA GLY A 14 -3.90 -5.19 -2.53
C GLY A 14 -2.51 -5.40 -1.94
N TRP A 15 -1.49 -4.74 -2.50
CA TRP A 15 -0.13 -4.76 -1.97
C TRP A 15 -0.01 -4.10 -0.60
N LEU A 16 -0.76 -3.03 -0.33
CA LEU A 16 -0.79 -2.38 0.98
C LEU A 16 -1.30 -3.34 2.05
N LEU A 17 -2.40 -4.04 1.79
CA LEU A 17 -2.94 -5.06 2.68
C LEU A 17 -1.95 -6.20 2.89
N ALA A 18 -1.29 -6.67 1.82
CA ALA A 18 -0.26 -7.69 1.93
C ALA A 18 0.90 -7.25 2.85
N VAL A 19 1.39 -6.01 2.70
CA VAL A 19 2.44 -5.45 3.57
C VAL A 19 1.98 -5.39 5.03
N LEU A 20 0.75 -4.93 5.29
CA LEU A 20 0.22 -4.85 6.65
C LEU A 20 0.08 -6.23 7.31
N LEU A 21 -0.37 -7.24 6.57
CA LEU A 21 -0.52 -8.60 7.08
C LEU A 21 0.83 -9.30 7.29
N VAL A 22 1.81 -9.06 6.40
CA VAL A 22 3.13 -9.71 6.47
C VAL A 22 4.08 -9.02 7.45
N TYR A 23 3.93 -7.70 7.67
CA TYR A 23 4.78 -6.90 8.56
C TYR A 23 5.03 -7.53 9.94
N PRO A 24 4.01 -7.95 10.73
CA PRO A 24 4.26 -8.50 12.06
C PRO A 24 5.13 -9.76 12.03
N PHE A 25 4.93 -10.63 11.03
CA PHE A 25 5.72 -11.86 10.87
C PHE A 25 7.16 -11.56 10.47
N ALA A 26 7.36 -10.65 9.53
CA ALA A 26 8.70 -10.21 9.12
C ALA A 26 9.45 -9.55 10.31
N TYR A 27 8.75 -8.73 11.10
CA TYR A 27 9.33 -8.11 12.28
C TYR A 27 9.72 -9.13 13.35
N VAL A 28 8.86 -10.12 13.62
CA VAL A 28 9.20 -11.25 14.50
C VAL A 28 10.39 -12.04 13.95
N GLY A 29 10.44 -12.30 12.64
CA GLY A 29 11.57 -12.96 11.99
C GLY A 29 12.90 -12.26 12.22
N ILE A 30 12.93 -10.92 12.19
CA ILE A 30 14.14 -10.14 12.53
C ILE A 30 14.54 -10.36 14.00
N HIS A 31 13.58 -10.41 14.92
CA HIS A 31 13.86 -10.61 16.35
C HIS A 31 14.32 -12.03 16.68
N ILE A 32 13.89 -13.03 15.92
CA ILE A 32 14.35 -14.41 16.04
C ILE A 32 15.72 -14.60 15.39
N GLY A 33 15.94 -14.04 14.19
CA GLY A 33 17.16 -14.25 13.41
C GLY A 33 18.36 -13.40 13.83
N VAL A 34 18.13 -12.26 14.50
CA VAL A 34 19.22 -11.35 14.93
C VAL A 34 19.33 -11.38 16.46
N PHE A 35 20.31 -12.14 16.95
CA PHE A 35 20.56 -12.30 18.39
C PHE A 35 21.22 -11.07 19.04
N ASP A 36 22.16 -10.42 18.33
CA ASP A 36 22.85 -9.25 18.86
C ASP A 36 21.89 -8.05 18.97
N ILE A 37 21.75 -7.52 20.18
CA ILE A 37 20.82 -6.43 20.50
C ILE A 37 21.14 -5.13 19.73
N LYS A 38 22.43 -4.81 19.57
CA LYS A 38 22.87 -3.59 18.86
C LYS A 38 22.58 -3.73 17.37
N ILE A 39 22.88 -4.89 16.79
CA ILE A 39 22.62 -5.17 15.38
C ILE A 39 21.11 -5.22 15.12
N ARG A 40 20.35 -5.92 15.97
CA ARG A 40 18.89 -6.03 15.88
C ARG A 40 18.23 -4.65 15.88
N THR A 41 18.62 -3.77 16.81
CA THR A 41 18.08 -2.42 16.88
C THR A 41 18.34 -1.62 15.60
N LYS A 42 19.54 -1.76 15.01
CA LYS A 42 19.88 -1.10 13.75
C LYS A 42 19.04 -1.67 12.60
N VAL A 43 18.98 -2.99 12.46
CA VAL A 43 18.21 -3.68 11.41
C VAL A 43 16.72 -3.36 11.51
N SER A 44 16.12 -3.51 12.69
CA SER A 44 14.70 -3.16 12.91
C SER A 44 14.39 -1.71 12.56
N ARG A 45 15.31 -0.77 12.85
CA ARG A 45 15.12 0.65 12.49
C ARG A 45 15.10 0.87 10.98
N TYR A 46 16.04 0.28 10.24
CA TYR A 46 16.07 0.40 8.78
C TYR A 46 14.88 -0.33 8.14
N PHE A 47 14.52 -1.51 8.65
CA PHE A 47 13.34 -2.24 8.22
C PHE A 47 12.06 -1.41 8.41
N ASN A 48 11.84 -0.84 9.59
CA ASN A 48 10.66 -0.02 9.86
C ASN A 48 10.60 1.24 8.98
N ARG A 49 11.75 1.88 8.72
CA ARG A 49 11.83 3.02 7.80
C ARG A 49 11.49 2.62 6.36
N PHE A 50 11.98 1.47 5.91
CA PHE A 50 11.65 0.92 4.60
C PHE A 50 10.16 0.60 4.48
N ILE A 51 9.58 -0.09 5.46
CA ILE A 51 8.15 -0.43 5.47
C ILE A 51 7.30 0.85 5.49
N LEU A 52 7.67 1.85 6.28
CA LEU A 52 6.97 3.13 6.29
C LEU A 52 7.00 3.81 4.91
N ALA A 53 8.17 3.86 4.26
CA ALA A 53 8.31 4.43 2.92
C ALA A 53 7.50 3.65 1.88
N LEU A 54 7.48 2.32 1.97
CA LEU A 54 6.71 1.45 1.10
C LEU A 54 5.19 1.66 1.27
N ILE A 55 4.70 1.72 2.51
CA ILE A 55 3.28 2.00 2.80
C ILE A 55 2.90 3.39 2.26
N ALA A 56 3.72 4.41 2.52
CA ALA A 56 3.46 5.76 2.02
C ALA A 56 3.38 5.79 0.48
N PHE A 57 4.32 5.12 -0.20
CA PHE A 57 4.31 5.00 -1.66
C PHE A 57 3.03 4.31 -2.16
N LEU A 58 2.65 3.17 -1.58
CA LEU A 58 1.46 2.42 -1.98
C LEU A 58 0.18 3.23 -1.75
N LEU A 59 0.08 3.98 -0.65
CA LEU A 59 -1.04 4.89 -0.39
C LEU A 59 -1.13 6.00 -1.42
N ILE A 60 -0.02 6.65 -1.75
CA ILE A 60 -0.01 7.73 -2.76
C ILE A 60 -0.49 7.19 -4.11
N MET A 61 0.03 6.03 -4.54
CA MET A 61 -0.38 5.42 -5.80
C MET A 61 -1.84 4.99 -5.81
N HIS A 62 -2.32 4.45 -4.68
CA HIS A 62 -3.73 4.10 -4.52
C HIS A 62 -4.64 5.32 -4.62
N LEU A 63 -4.35 6.39 -3.85
CA LEU A 63 -5.13 7.63 -3.87
C LEU A 63 -5.10 8.31 -5.24
N GLN A 64 -3.96 8.29 -5.94
CA GLN A 64 -3.88 8.80 -7.32
C GLN A 64 -4.80 8.04 -8.26
N THR A 65 -4.90 6.72 -8.09
CA THR A 65 -5.80 5.89 -8.89
C THR A 65 -7.25 6.31 -8.66
N GLU A 66 -7.66 6.51 -7.41
CA GLU A 66 -9.02 6.98 -7.06
C GLU A 66 -9.32 8.37 -7.63
N VAL A 67 -8.36 9.29 -7.62
CA VAL A 67 -8.52 10.63 -8.19
C VAL A 67 -8.72 10.57 -9.72
N VAL A 68 -7.95 9.73 -10.42
CA VAL A 68 -8.07 9.58 -11.88
C VAL A 68 -9.44 9.01 -12.26
N TYR A 69 -9.85 7.93 -11.59
CA TYR A 69 -11.18 7.34 -11.83
C TYR A 69 -12.30 8.30 -11.45
N GLY A 70 -12.18 9.03 -10.33
CA GLY A 70 -13.17 10.02 -9.92
C GLY A 70 -13.38 11.11 -10.98
N LYS A 71 -12.30 11.62 -11.59
CA LYS A 71 -12.39 12.58 -12.70
C LYS A 71 -13.02 11.98 -13.94
N TYR A 72 -12.70 10.74 -14.28
CA TYR A 72 -13.29 10.04 -15.40
C TYR A 72 -14.82 9.92 -15.27
N PHE A 73 -15.31 9.48 -14.10
CA PHE A 73 -16.76 9.37 -13.85
C PHE A 73 -17.47 10.73 -13.83
N LEU A 74 -16.84 11.78 -13.30
CA LEU A 74 -17.39 13.14 -13.37
C LEU A 74 -17.56 13.63 -14.80
N GLY A 75 -16.55 13.41 -15.66
CA GLY A 75 -16.63 13.77 -17.08
C GLY A 75 -17.74 13.01 -17.84
N LEU A 76 -17.95 11.72 -17.51
CA LEU A 76 -19.07 10.96 -18.06
C LEU A 76 -20.42 11.51 -17.61
N TRP A 77 -20.55 11.91 -16.34
CA TRP A 77 -21.79 12.49 -15.81
C TRP A 77 -22.11 13.83 -16.49
N GLU A 78 -21.12 14.72 -16.62
CA GLU A 78 -21.27 16.03 -17.26
C GLU A 78 -21.62 15.90 -18.75
N ALA A 79 -21.05 14.91 -19.45
CA ALA A 79 -21.35 14.66 -20.87
C ALA A 79 -22.76 14.06 -21.10
N GLN A 80 -23.41 13.57 -20.04
CA GLN A 80 -24.76 12.99 -20.09
C GLN A 80 -25.87 14.01 -19.78
N GLN A 81 -25.51 15.21 -19.30
CA GLN A 81 -26.42 16.35 -19.08
C GLN A 81 -26.51 17.24 -20.31
#